data_AF-A0A5P9XSM5-F1
#
_entry.id   AF-A0A5P9XSM5-F1
#
_cell.length_a   1.000
_cell.length_b   1.000
_cell.length_c   1.000
_cell.angle_alpha   90.00
_cell.angle_beta   90.00
_cell.angle_gamma   90.00
#
_symmetry.space_group_name_H-M   'P 1'
#
loop_
_entity.id
_entity.type
_entity.pdbx_description
1 polymer ?
#
loop_
_entity_poly.entity_id
_entity_poly.type
_entity_poly.pdbx_seq_one_letter_code
_entity_poly.pdbx_strand_id
1 'polypeptide(L)'
;MQISHLKQFAGLVRRHNGTILPVLKTESVDGLVKLHIQGSVVDFWATPEELYFRGYRLLCAKPAIWDLWSRVICAPDQAKPEAFAVH
;
A
#
# COMPACT_ATOMS: atom_id res chain seq x y z
N MET A 1 -13.62 2.93 22.23
CA MET A 1 -13.19 2.52 20.86
C MET A 1 -12.94 1.03 20.90
N GLN A 2 -13.87 0.24 20.37
CA GLN A 2 -13.79 -1.23 20.39
C GLN A 2 -12.89 -1.65 19.22
N ILE A 3 -11.64 -1.99 19.52
CA ILE A 3 -10.73 -2.63 18.54
C ILE A 3 -11.15 -4.11 18.49
N SER A 4 -12.27 -4.40 17.84
CA SER A 4 -12.72 -5.76 17.59
C SER A 4 -11.74 -6.42 16.60
N HIS A 5 -10.80 -7.20 17.13
CA HIS A 5 -10.03 -8.25 16.45
C HIS A 5 -9.55 -7.93 15.03
N LEU A 6 -8.54 -7.05 14.88
CA LEU A 6 -7.63 -7.11 13.73
C LEU A 6 -6.79 -8.40 13.84
N LYS A 7 -7.37 -9.58 13.56
CA LYS A 7 -6.64 -10.86 13.52
C LYS A 7 -5.56 -10.89 12.42
N GLN A 8 -5.58 -9.92 11.51
CA GLN A 8 -4.66 -9.81 10.37
C GLN A 8 -4.24 -8.35 10.27
N PHE A 9 -3.21 -7.97 11.02
CA PHE A 9 -2.49 -6.72 10.79
C PHE A 9 -1.15 -7.04 10.13
N ALA A 10 -0.88 -6.38 9.01
CA ALA A 10 0.34 -6.55 8.24
C ALA A 10 1.08 -5.23 7.97
N GLY A 11 0.43 -4.08 8.13
CA GLY A 11 1.07 -2.77 8.01
C GLY A 11 0.10 -1.59 7.96
N LEU A 12 0.62 -0.41 7.64
CA LEU A 12 -0.09 0.85 7.47
C LEU A 12 0.39 1.56 6.21
N VAL A 13 -0.56 2.05 5.42
CA VAL A 13 -0.29 2.99 4.32
C VAL A 13 -0.94 4.33 4.62
N ARG A 14 -0.28 5.42 4.19
CA ARG A 14 -0.78 6.79 4.27
C ARG A 14 -1.08 7.31 2.88
N ARG A 15 -2.26 7.87 2.66
CA ARG A 15 -2.62 8.58 1.44
C ARG A 15 -2.08 10.03 1.48
N HIS A 16 -1.97 10.69 0.33
CA HIS A 16 -1.49 12.07 0.23
C HIS A 16 -2.27 13.07 1.13
N ASN A 17 -3.57 12.82 1.36
CA ASN A 17 -4.44 13.65 2.19
C ASN A 17 -4.29 13.40 3.71
N GLY A 18 -3.32 12.56 4.11
CA GLY A 18 -3.06 12.24 5.52
C GLY A 18 -3.85 11.06 6.08
N THR A 19 -4.83 10.51 5.36
CA THR A 19 -5.58 9.32 5.82
C THR A 19 -4.65 8.11 5.95
N ILE A 20 -4.69 7.44 7.10
CA ILE A 20 -3.96 6.19 7.36
C ILE A 20 -4.92 5.02 7.23
N LEU A 21 -4.53 4.01 6.44
CA LEU A 21 -5.31 2.80 6.20
C LEU A 21 -4.50 1.55 6.60
N PRO A 22 -5.10 0.61 7.34
CA PRO A 22 -4.48 -0.67 7.66
C PRO A 22 -4.29 -1.55 6.42
N VAL A 23 -3.12 -2.20 6.34
CA VAL A 23 -2.89 -3.35 5.48
C VAL A 23 -3.14 -4.61 6.32
N LEU A 24 -4.07 -5.45 5.86
CA LEU A 24 -4.49 -6.62 6.62
C LEU A 24 -3.64 -7.86 6.30
N LYS A 25 -3.45 -8.14 5.02
CA LYS A 25 -2.71 -9.29 4.50
C LYS A 25 -2.24 -9.05 3.06
N THR A 26 -1.46 -9.99 2.55
CA THR A 26 -1.06 -10.10 1.15
C THR A 26 -1.75 -11.29 0.50
N GLU A 27 -2.06 -11.20 -0.78
CA GLU A 27 -2.59 -12.32 -1.57
C GLU A 27 -2.00 -12.30 -2.98
N SER A 28 -1.70 -13.48 -3.53
CA SER A 28 -1.21 -13.61 -4.89
C SER A 28 -2.40 -13.84 -5.83
N VAL A 29 -2.61 -12.93 -6.77
CA VAL A 29 -3.69 -12.98 -7.76
C VAL A 29 -3.10 -12.65 -9.13
N ASP A 30 -3.32 -13.52 -10.11
CA ASP A 30 -2.82 -13.36 -11.49
C ASP A 30 -1.30 -13.13 -11.58
N GLY A 31 -0.53 -13.81 -10.72
CA GLY A 31 0.94 -13.68 -10.67
C GLY A 31 1.45 -12.41 -9.98
N LEU A 32 0.56 -11.53 -9.52
CA LEU A 32 0.91 -10.31 -8.79
C LEU A 32 0.56 -10.43 -7.30
N VAL A 33 1.39 -9.85 -6.44
CA VAL A 33 1.09 -9.76 -5.00
C VAL A 33 0.29 -8.49 -4.73
N LYS A 34 -0.94 -8.66 -4.24
CA LYS A 34 -1.85 -7.58 -3.85
C LYS A 34 -1.89 -7.45 -2.33
N LEU A 35 -2.03 -6.22 -1.86
CA LEU A 35 -2.24 -5.86 -0.47
C LEU A 35 -3.73 -5.68 -0.22
N HIS A 36 -4.25 -6.30 0.85
CA HIS A 36 -5.61 -6.05 1.33
C HIS A 36 -5.61 -4.80 2.19
N ILE A 37 -6.25 -3.74 1.73
CA ILE A 37 -6.35 -2.47 2.44
C ILE A 37 -7.73 -2.36 3.06
N GLN A 38 -7.77 -2.15 4.38
CA GLN A 38 -9.01 -1.88 5.08
C GLN A 38 -9.42 -0.43 4.81
N GLY A 39 -10.53 -0.25 4.08
CA GLY A 39 -11.06 1.06 3.76
C GLY A 39 -12.03 1.56 4.82
N SER A 40 -12.43 2.83 4.73
CA SER A 40 -13.44 3.40 5.64
C SER A 40 -14.87 2.95 5.32
N VAL A 41 -15.16 2.68 4.04
CA VAL A 41 -16.48 2.24 3.55
C VAL A 41 -16.41 0.82 3.00
N VAL A 42 -15.38 0.52 2.21
CA VAL A 42 -15.17 -0.78 1.59
C VAL A 42 -13.69 -1.10 1.56
N ASP A 43 -13.37 -2.36 1.84
CA ASP A 43 -12.01 -2.88 1.70
C ASP A 43 -11.65 -3.04 0.22
N PHE A 44 -10.37 -2.95 -0.11
CA PHE A 44 -9.92 -3.09 -1.48
C PHE A 44 -8.56 -3.78 -1.58
N TRP A 45 -8.25 -4.25 -2.78
CA TRP A 45 -7.00 -4.92 -3.11
C TRP A 45 -6.23 -4.09 -4.13
N ALA A 46 -4.95 -3.88 -3.90
CA ALA A 46 -4.08 -3.15 -4.82
C ALA A 46 -2.65 -3.66 -4.72
N THR A 47 -1.90 -3.60 -5.82
CA THR A 47 -0.46 -3.88 -5.79
C THR A 47 0.29 -2.73 -5.10
N PRO A 48 1.48 -2.98 -4.55
CA PRO A 48 2.35 -1.91 -4.04
C PRO A 48 2.64 -0.82 -5.09
N GLU A 49 2.76 -1.21 -6.36
CA GLU A 49 2.98 -0.30 -7.48
C GLU A 49 1.79 0.64 -7.70
N GLU A 50 0.57 0.09 -7.81
CA GLU A 50 -0.67 0.87 -7.95
C GLU A 50 -0.85 1.86 -6.79
N LEU A 51 -0.56 1.42 -5.56
CA LEU A 51 -0.65 2.27 -4.37
C LEU A 51 0.40 3.39 -4.42
N TYR A 52 1.64 3.07 -4.74
CA TYR A 52 2.72 4.05 -4.81
C TYR A 52 2.42 5.16 -5.84
N PHE A 53 1.94 4.78 -7.03
CA PHE A 53 1.55 5.70 -8.10
C PHE A 53 0.30 6.52 -7.79
N ARG A 54 -0.63 5.97 -7.00
CA ARG A 54 -1.78 6.73 -6.49
C ARG A 54 -1.43 7.65 -5.31
N GLY A 55 -0.15 7.79 -4.99
CA GLY A 55 0.35 8.68 -3.94
C GLY A 55 0.23 8.11 -2.52
N TYR A 56 0.07 6.80 -2.37
CA TYR A 56 0.17 6.16 -1.05
C TYR A 56 1.64 5.98 -0.66
N ARG A 57 1.91 5.99 0.65
CA ARG A 57 3.22 5.76 1.24
C ARG A 57 3.13 4.73 2.34
N LEU A 58 4.03 3.75 2.34
CA LEU A 58 4.13 2.76 3.40
C LEU A 58 4.74 3.42 4.65
N LEU A 59 4.07 3.29 5.80
CA LEU A 59 4.56 3.82 7.08
C LEU A 59 5.26 2.75 7.90
N CYS A 60 4.62 1.60 8.05
CA CYS A 60 5.18 0.42 8.69
C CYS A 60 4.52 -0.82 8.10
N ALA A 61 5.25 -1.93 8.03
CA ALA A 61 4.69 -3.20 7.60
C ALA A 61 5.58 -4.36 8.02
N LYS A 62 5.07 -5.57 7.90
CA LYS A 62 5.87 -6.79 7.99
C LYS A 62 6.98 -6.75 6.91
N PRO A 63 8.15 -7.38 7.16
CA PRO A 63 9.29 -7.34 6.23
C PRO A 63 8.94 -7.70 4.79
N ALA A 64 8.12 -8.74 4.57
CA ALA A 64 7.71 -9.15 3.22
C ALA A 64 6.99 -8.04 2.43
N ILE A 65 6.21 -7.17 3.09
CA ILE A 65 5.55 -6.04 2.42
C ILE A 65 6.56 -4.92 2.15
N TRP A 66 7.52 -4.69 3.05
CA TRP A 66 8.62 -3.76 2.81
C TRP A 66 9.46 -4.17 1.61
N ASP A 67 9.78 -5.46 1.47
CA ASP A 67 10.53 -5.97 0.33
C ASP A 67 9.80 -5.70 -0.98
N LEU A 68 8.49 -6.00 -1.03
CA LEU A 68 7.65 -5.71 -2.20
C LEU A 68 7.61 -4.21 -2.52
N TRP A 69 7.45 -3.38 -1.49
CA TRP A 69 7.38 -1.93 -1.65
C TRP A 69 8.72 -1.31 -2.10
N SER A 70 9.84 -1.80 -1.55
CA SER A 70 11.19 -1.34 -1.91
C SER A 70 11.52 -1.61 -3.37
N ARG A 71 11.06 -2.73 -3.93
CA ARG A 71 11.21 -3.04 -5.36
C ARG A 71 10.52 -2.01 -6.26
N VAL A 72 9.37 -1.48 -5.84
CA VAL A 72 8.67 -0.42 -6.56
C VAL A 72 9.47 0.88 -6.51
N ILE A 73 10.01 1.26 -5.34
CA ILE A 73 10.79 2.49 -5.19
C ILE A 73 12.12 2.42 -5.96
N CYS A 74 12.79 1.28 -5.91
CA CYS A 74 14.10 1.07 -6.52
C CYS A 74 14.01 0.60 -7.98
N ALA A 75 12.80 0.49 -8.57
CA ALA A 75 12.64 0.09 -9.95
C ALA A 75 13.35 1.11 -10.86
N PRO A 76 14.34 0.69 -11.67
CA PRO A 76 15.22 1.60 -12.41
C PRO A 76 14.53 2.38 -13.54
N ASP A 77 13.24 2.17 -13.80
CA ASP A 77 12.55 2.64 -15.03
C ASP A 77 11.29 3.51 -14.80
N GLN A 78 11.06 4.01 -13.57
CA GLN A 78 9.81 4.73 -13.26
C GLN A 78 9.99 6.15 -12.70
N ALA A 79 11.18 6.73 -12.80
CA ALA A 79 11.36 8.17 -12.67
C ALA A 79 10.83 8.89 -13.92
N LYS A 80 9.52 8.87 -14.15
CA LYS A 80 8.85 9.91 -14.95
C LYS A 80 8.61 11.09 -14.01
N PRO A 81 9.37 12.19 -14.13
CA PRO A 81 9.24 13.36 -13.25
C PRO A 81 7.87 14.06 -13.35
N GLU A 82 7.00 13.66 -14.29
CA GLU A 82 5.68 14.25 -14.51
C GLU A 82 4.63 13.84 -13.45
N ALA A 83 4.84 12.74 -12.70
CA ALA A 83 3.88 12.29 -11.68
C ALA A 83 3.91 13.13 -10.38
N PHE A 84 4.86 14.07 -10.26
CA PHE A 84 5.02 14.94 -9.08
C PHE A 84 4.67 16.41 -9.36
N ALA A 85 4.24 16.74 -10.60
CA ALA A 85 3.76 18.08 -10.93
C ALA A 85 2.29 18.22 -10.52
N VAL A 86 2.06 18.69 -9.30
CA VAL A 86 0.76 19.27 -8.92
C VAL A 86 0.76 20.72 -9.43
N HIS A 87 -0.07 21.00 -10.44
CA HIS A 87 -0.44 22.35 -10.85
C HIS A 87 -1.47 22.95 -9.89
#